data_AF-A0A3N8QX59-F1
#
_entry.id   AF-A0A3N8QX59-F1
#
_cell.length_a   1.000
_cell.length_b   1.000
_cell.length_c   1.000
_cell.angle_alpha   90.00
_cell.angle_beta   90.00
_cell.angle_gamma   90.00
#
_symmetry.space_group_name_H-M   'P 1'
#
loop_
_entity.id
_entity.type
_entity.pdbx_description
1 polymer ?
#
loop_
_entity_poly.entity_id
_entity_poly.type
_entity_poly.pdbx_seq_one_letter_code
_entity_poly.pdbx_strand_id
1 'polypeptide(L)'
;MNGLAAKFAACVAALAACAAAALVVHALRADLGATRQQLVDARQALAGRDDVIARMRQDTAERARQQARLDRSQAAIASKLDATRLENRRLTDENAALRAWAGTRLPDDVVRLQANPALTGADAYVEYVPDGEPLHAADARAPHQR
;
A
#
# COMPACT_ATOMS: atom_id res chain seq x y z
N MET A 1 30.98 -46.63 90.64
CA MET A 1 29.97 -45.59 90.35
C MET A 1 30.10 -45.02 88.92
N ASN A 2 30.54 -45.81 87.92
CA ASN A 2 30.84 -45.28 86.57
C ASN A 2 29.79 -45.63 85.48
N GLY A 3 28.92 -46.62 85.72
CA GLY A 3 27.96 -47.08 84.71
C GLY A 3 26.79 -46.13 84.45
N LEU A 4 26.33 -45.40 85.47
CA LEU A 4 25.25 -44.39 85.30
C LEU A 4 25.74 -43.18 84.52
N ALA A 5 26.93 -42.65 84.85
CA ALA A 5 27.53 -41.52 84.16
C ALA A 5 27.76 -41.81 82.66
N ALA A 6 28.24 -43.01 82.32
CA ALA A 6 28.41 -43.42 80.92
C ALA A 6 27.08 -43.49 80.15
N LYS A 7 25.99 -43.97 80.79
CA LYS A 7 24.66 -44.01 80.17
C LYS A 7 24.09 -42.60 79.95
N PHE A 8 24.27 -41.70 80.91
CA PHE A 8 23.85 -40.30 80.74
C PHE A 8 24.63 -39.61 79.61
N ALA A 9 25.95 -39.81 79.53
CA ALA A 9 26.75 -39.29 78.43
C ALA A 9 26.30 -39.83 77.07
N ALA A 10 25.98 -41.12 76.97
CA ALA A 10 25.46 -41.73 75.75
C ALA A 10 24.08 -41.16 75.35
N CYS A 11 23.18 -40.94 76.31
CA CYS A 11 21.88 -40.31 76.03
C CYS A 11 22.04 -38.87 75.53
N VAL A 12 22.93 -38.08 76.14
CA VAL A 12 23.20 -36.70 75.68
C VAL A 12 23.78 -36.70 74.27
N ALA A 13 24.74 -37.58 73.97
CA ALA A 13 25.30 -37.71 72.64
C ALA A 13 24.24 -38.10 71.59
N ALA A 14 23.35 -39.04 71.92
CA ALA A 14 22.25 -39.44 71.04
C ALA A 14 21.26 -38.29 70.80
N LEU A 15 20.90 -37.54 71.84
CA LEU A 15 20.04 -36.36 71.71
C LEU A 15 20.69 -35.27 70.86
N ALA A 16 21.98 -35.02 71.04
CA ALA A 16 22.72 -34.06 70.22
C ALA A 16 22.76 -34.48 68.74
N ALA A 17 22.97 -35.77 68.46
CA ALA A 17 22.92 -36.30 67.09
C ALA A 17 21.52 -36.15 66.46
N CYS A 18 20.45 -36.44 67.22
CA CYS A 18 19.08 -36.23 66.76
C CYS A 18 18.77 -34.75 66.50
N ALA A 19 19.23 -33.85 67.37
CA ALA A 19 19.07 -32.40 67.18
C ALA A 19 19.82 -31.92 65.92
N ALA A 20 21.05 -32.37 65.71
CA ALA A 20 21.81 -32.05 64.50
C ALA A 20 21.11 -32.56 63.23
N ALA A 21 20.61 -33.80 63.24
CA ALA A 21 19.85 -34.35 62.12
C ALA A 21 18.56 -33.55 61.84
N ALA A 22 17.84 -33.14 62.89
CA ALA A 22 16.64 -32.31 62.74
C ALA A 22 16.96 -30.95 62.10
N LEU A 23 18.06 -30.31 62.49
CA LEU A 23 18.51 -29.04 61.90
C LEU A 23 18.86 -29.20 60.41
N VAL A 24 19.58 -30.26 60.04
CA VAL A 24 19.92 -30.54 58.63
C VAL A 24 18.66 -30.79 57.80
N VAL A 25 17.71 -31.58 58.31
CA VAL A 25 16.42 -31.81 57.62
C VAL A 25 15.64 -30.50 57.47
N HIS A 26 15.66 -29.63 58.47
CA HIS A 26 15.00 -28.34 58.39
C HIS A 26 15.64 -27.42 57.33
N ALA A 27 16.98 -27.35 57.31
CA ALA A 27 17.73 -26.60 56.30
C ALA A 27 17.45 -27.10 54.87
N LEU A 28 17.50 -28.42 54.66
CA LEU A 28 17.20 -29.03 53.35
C LEU A 28 15.75 -28.75 52.91
N ARG A 29 14.79 -28.78 53.84
CA ARG A 29 13.40 -28.43 53.53
C ARG A 29 13.27 -26.96 53.15
N ALA A 30 13.99 -26.06 53.82
CA ALA A 30 14.02 -24.64 53.50
C ALA A 30 14.62 -24.41 52.09
N ASP A 31 15.74 -25.06 51.76
CA ASP A 31 16.39 -24.95 50.45
C ASP A 31 15.51 -25.49 49.31
N LEU A 32 14.83 -26.63 49.53
CA LEU A 32 13.87 -27.17 48.57
C LEU A 32 12.67 -26.22 48.37
N GLY A 33 12.21 -25.58 49.44
CA GLY A 33 11.17 -24.55 49.37
C GLY A 33 11.61 -23.35 48.53
N ALA A 34 12.80 -22.80 48.82
CA ALA A 34 13.38 -21.68 48.09
C ALA A 34 13.59 -22.00 46.61
N THR A 35 14.14 -23.17 46.29
CA THR A 35 14.37 -23.61 44.90
C THR A 35 13.06 -23.78 44.13
N ARG A 36 12.03 -24.34 44.78
CA ARG A 36 10.69 -24.45 44.16
C ARG A 36 10.10 -23.08 43.87
N GLN A 37 10.24 -22.13 44.80
CA GLN A 37 9.76 -20.77 44.59
C GLN A 37 10.47 -20.10 43.41
N GLN A 38 11.80 -20.18 43.36
CA GLN A 38 12.58 -19.65 42.23
C GLN A 38 12.16 -20.26 40.89
N LEU A 39 11.85 -21.56 40.86
CA LEU A 39 11.38 -22.23 39.66
C LEU A 39 9.97 -21.77 39.25
N VAL A 40 9.09 -21.50 40.20
CA VAL A 40 7.77 -20.90 39.93
C VAL A 40 7.93 -19.48 39.38
N ASP A 41 8.73 -18.65 40.03
CA ASP A 41 8.98 -17.26 39.62
C ASP A 41 9.61 -17.20 38.23
N ALA A 42 10.61 -18.06 37.96
CA ALA A 42 11.24 -18.17 36.65
C ALA A 42 10.25 -18.61 35.56
N ARG A 43 9.35 -19.56 35.86
CA ARG A 43 8.29 -19.98 34.92
C ARG A 43 7.30 -18.86 34.65
N GLN A 44 6.91 -18.10 35.66
CA GLN A 44 6.04 -16.93 35.49
C GLN A 44 6.71 -15.84 34.65
N ALA A 45 7.99 -15.58 34.90
CA ALA A 45 8.77 -14.64 34.09
C ALA A 45 8.90 -15.09 32.64
N LEU A 46 9.11 -16.39 32.38
CA LEU A 46 9.12 -16.95 31.03
C LEU A 46 7.75 -16.82 30.36
N ALA A 47 6.66 -17.19 31.04
CA ALA A 47 5.31 -17.03 30.51
C ALA A 47 5.00 -15.57 30.16
N GLY A 48 5.39 -14.62 31.02
CA GLY A 48 5.24 -13.19 30.75
C GLY A 48 6.06 -12.72 29.54
N ARG A 49 7.27 -13.24 29.35
CA ARG A 49 8.09 -12.96 28.16
C ARG A 49 7.50 -13.57 26.89
N ASP A 50 7.02 -14.81 26.95
CA ASP A 50 6.39 -15.48 25.81
C ASP A 50 5.14 -14.72 25.34
N ASP A 51 4.36 -14.22 26.29
CA ASP A 51 3.21 -13.34 26.03
C ASP A 51 3.60 -12.05 25.30
N VAL A 52 4.69 -11.40 25.75
CA VAL A 52 5.22 -10.19 25.09
C VAL A 52 5.72 -10.52 23.68
N ILE A 53 6.43 -11.63 23.51
CA ILE A 53 6.92 -12.09 22.20
C ILE A 53 5.73 -12.38 21.27
N ALA A 54 4.68 -13.04 21.76
CA ALA A 54 3.48 -13.31 20.99
C ALA A 54 2.81 -12.01 20.50
N ARG A 55 2.65 -11.02 21.40
CA ARG A 55 2.13 -9.69 21.05
C ARG A 55 3.00 -8.99 20.01
N MET A 56 4.33 -8.96 20.21
CA MET A 56 5.26 -8.35 19.26
C MET A 56 5.20 -9.01 17.87
N ARG A 57 5.04 -10.34 17.81
CA ARG A 57 4.88 -11.07 16.54
C ARG A 57 3.56 -10.73 15.85
N GLN A 58 2.48 -10.64 16.61
CA GLN A 58 1.19 -10.20 16.08
C GLN A 58 1.26 -8.78 15.53
N ASP A 59 1.79 -7.83 16.30
CA ASP A 59 1.96 -6.44 15.88
C ASP A 59 2.80 -6.33 14.61
N THR A 60 3.88 -7.10 14.50
CA THR A 60 4.73 -7.13 13.31
C THR A 60 3.96 -7.67 12.10
N ALA A 61 3.17 -8.73 12.26
CA ALA A 61 2.34 -9.28 11.19
C ALA A 61 1.25 -8.29 10.75
N GLU A 62 0.62 -7.58 11.68
CA GLU A 62 -0.36 -6.54 11.39
C GLU A 62 0.27 -5.37 10.64
N ARG A 63 1.43 -4.87 11.10
CA ARG A 63 2.19 -3.83 10.41
C ARG A 63 2.59 -4.25 9.00
N ALA A 64 3.04 -5.48 8.79
CA ALA A 64 3.36 -6.00 7.46
C ALA A 64 2.14 -6.00 6.53
N ARG A 65 0.96 -6.38 7.03
CA ARG A 65 -0.30 -6.31 6.25
C ARG A 65 -0.70 -4.88 5.93
N GLN A 66 -0.56 -3.96 6.89
CA GLN A 66 -0.83 -2.53 6.68
C GLN A 66 0.12 -1.95 5.64
N GLN A 67 1.41 -2.26 5.72
CA GLN A 67 2.41 -1.82 4.74
C GLN A 67 2.07 -2.34 3.34
N ALA A 68 1.77 -3.63 3.20
CA ALA A 68 1.38 -4.20 1.91
C ALA A 68 0.11 -3.54 1.33
N ARG A 69 -0.82 -3.08 2.18
CA ARG A 69 -2.00 -2.32 1.75
C ARG A 69 -1.62 -0.91 1.29
N LEU A 70 -0.72 -0.24 2.01
CA LEU A 70 -0.20 1.08 1.62
C LEU A 70 0.53 0.99 0.28
N ASP A 71 1.40 0.02 0.09
CA ASP A 71 2.16 -0.18 -1.16
C ASP A 71 1.21 -0.40 -2.35
N ARG A 72 0.17 -1.24 -2.19
CA ARG A 72 -0.88 -1.41 -3.21
C ARG A 72 -1.62 -0.12 -3.52
N SER A 73 -1.95 0.67 -2.50
CA SER A 73 -2.64 1.95 -2.70
C SER A 73 -1.76 2.96 -3.43
N GLN A 74 -0.46 3.03 -3.09
CA GLN A 74 0.51 3.89 -3.75
C GLN A 74 0.69 3.49 -5.22
N ALA A 75 0.82 2.19 -5.50
CA ALA A 75 0.90 1.69 -6.87
C ALA A 75 -0.37 2.04 -7.69
N ALA A 76 -1.55 1.90 -7.09
CA ALA A 76 -2.81 2.27 -7.75
C ALA A 76 -2.91 3.78 -8.00
N ILE A 77 -2.47 4.61 -7.07
CA ILE A 77 -2.43 6.08 -7.23
C ILE A 77 -1.44 6.47 -8.33
N ALA A 78 -0.25 5.90 -8.34
CA ALA A 78 0.76 6.14 -9.37
C ALA A 78 0.23 5.77 -10.76
N SER A 79 -0.39 4.59 -10.89
CA SER A 79 -1.02 4.15 -12.14
C SER A 79 -2.10 5.12 -12.62
N LYS A 80 -3.00 5.58 -11.72
CA LYS A 80 -4.01 6.58 -12.07
C LYS A 80 -3.39 7.90 -12.48
N LEU A 81 -2.37 8.36 -11.77
CA LEU A 81 -1.68 9.61 -12.06
C LEU A 81 -1.03 9.57 -13.45
N ASP A 82 -0.40 8.46 -13.81
CA ASP A 82 0.21 8.30 -15.13
C ASP A 82 -0.82 8.25 -16.25
N ALA A 83 -1.95 7.56 -16.03
CA ALA A 83 -3.07 7.57 -16.96
C ALA A 83 -3.64 8.99 -17.15
N THR A 84 -3.87 9.73 -16.06
CA THR A 84 -4.34 11.12 -16.12
C THR A 84 -3.36 12.04 -16.82
N ARG A 85 -2.05 11.88 -16.60
CA ARG A 85 -1.01 12.66 -17.29
C ARG A 85 -0.98 12.37 -18.79
N LEU A 86 -1.12 11.11 -19.17
CA LEU A 86 -1.18 10.73 -20.59
C LEU A 86 -2.40 11.37 -21.26
N GLU A 87 -3.57 11.28 -20.62
CA GLU A 87 -4.80 11.89 -21.14
C GLU A 87 -4.69 13.42 -21.23
N ASN A 88 -4.12 14.07 -20.22
CA ASN A 88 -3.91 15.53 -20.27
C ASN A 88 -3.01 15.94 -21.43
N ARG A 89 -1.92 15.20 -21.70
CA ARG A 89 -1.05 15.45 -22.85
C ARG A 89 -1.81 15.30 -24.16
N ARG A 90 -2.52 14.17 -24.33
CA ARG A 90 -3.37 13.90 -25.50
C ARG A 90 -4.36 15.05 -25.75
N LEU A 91 -5.09 15.47 -24.73
CA LEU A 91 -6.05 16.57 -24.84
C LEU A 91 -5.38 17.90 -25.15
N THR A 92 -4.19 18.16 -24.61
CA THR A 92 -3.41 19.38 -24.90
C THR A 92 -2.98 19.41 -26.36
N ASP A 93 -2.47 18.29 -26.87
CA ASP A 93 -2.03 18.15 -28.26
C ASP A 93 -3.21 18.26 -29.24
N GLU A 94 -4.34 17.60 -28.95
CA GLU A 94 -5.58 17.73 -29.73
C GLU A 94 -6.10 19.16 -29.74
N ASN A 95 -6.08 19.84 -28.59
CA ASN A 95 -6.54 21.22 -28.50
C ASN A 95 -5.64 22.18 -29.30
N ALA A 96 -4.32 21.95 -29.31
CA ALA A 96 -3.39 22.69 -30.15
C ALA A 96 -3.66 22.48 -31.64
N ALA A 97 -3.90 21.23 -32.06
CA ALA A 97 -4.25 20.90 -33.44
C ALA A 97 -5.57 21.55 -33.87
N LEU A 98 -6.61 21.51 -33.02
CA LEU A 98 -7.89 22.16 -33.29
C LEU A 98 -7.76 23.67 -33.42
N ARG A 99 -6.95 24.30 -32.56
CA ARG A 99 -6.66 25.74 -32.66
C ARG A 99 -5.93 26.08 -33.97
N ALA A 100 -4.97 25.27 -34.38
CA ALA A 100 -4.27 25.47 -35.65
C ALA A 100 -5.21 25.33 -36.86
N TRP A 101 -6.09 24.31 -36.87
CA TRP A 101 -7.11 24.14 -37.90
C TRP A 101 -8.09 25.33 -37.94
N ALA A 102 -8.63 25.73 -36.80
CA ALA A 102 -9.57 26.86 -36.72
C ALA A 102 -8.94 28.20 -37.14
N GLY A 103 -7.62 28.35 -36.98
CA GLY A 103 -6.88 29.52 -37.45
C GLY A 103 -6.52 29.50 -38.94
N THR A 104 -6.77 28.41 -39.65
CA THR A 104 -6.50 28.31 -41.09
C THR A 104 -7.51 29.16 -41.87
N ARG A 105 -7.07 29.92 -42.89
CA ARG A 105 -8.00 30.70 -43.73
C ARG A 105 -9.01 29.79 -44.40
N LEU A 106 -10.27 30.22 -44.43
CA LEU A 106 -11.30 29.52 -45.18
C LEU A 106 -11.00 29.58 -46.69
N PRO A 107 -11.32 28.52 -47.46
CA PRO A 107 -11.23 28.55 -48.90
C PRO A 107 -12.10 29.65 -49.51
N ASP A 108 -11.62 30.27 -50.57
CA ASP A 108 -12.27 31.41 -51.22
C ASP A 108 -13.70 31.09 -51.68
N ASP A 109 -13.98 29.84 -52.07
CA ASP A 109 -15.32 29.40 -52.47
C ASP A 109 -16.33 29.45 -51.31
N VAL A 110 -15.89 29.09 -50.10
CA VAL A 110 -16.73 29.13 -48.90
C VAL A 110 -16.96 30.58 -48.47
N VAL A 111 -15.93 31.42 -48.56
CA VAL A 111 -16.04 32.87 -48.31
C VAL A 111 -17.00 33.52 -49.30
N ARG A 112 -16.90 33.17 -50.59
CA ARG A 112 -17.79 33.65 -51.65
C ARG A 112 -19.23 33.21 -51.43
N LEU A 113 -19.44 31.96 -51.00
CA LEU A 113 -20.77 31.45 -50.69
C LEU A 113 -21.40 32.17 -49.49
N GLN A 114 -20.63 32.41 -48.42
CA GLN A 114 -21.11 33.13 -47.24
C GLN A 114 -21.39 34.61 -47.54
N ALA A 115 -20.57 35.23 -48.39
CA ALA A 115 -20.76 36.62 -48.81
C ALA A 115 -21.87 36.80 -49.85
N ASN A 116 -22.45 35.71 -50.36
CA ASN A 116 -23.48 35.77 -51.37
C ASN A 116 -24.78 36.38 -50.79
N PRO A 117 -25.34 37.44 -51.40
CA PRO A 117 -26.62 37.98 -50.99
C PRO A 117 -27.73 36.92 -50.96
N ALA A 118 -28.68 37.06 -50.03
CA ALA A 118 -29.84 36.20 -49.95
C ALA A 118 -30.71 36.39 -51.19
N LEU A 119 -30.72 35.38 -52.08
CA LEU A 119 -31.56 35.37 -53.27
C LEU A 119 -32.99 35.01 -52.88
N THR A 120 -33.87 36.00 -52.84
CA THR A 120 -35.30 35.81 -52.58
C THR A 120 -36.07 35.84 -53.90
N GLY A 121 -36.58 34.67 -54.32
CA GLY A 121 -37.39 34.52 -55.53
C GLY A 121 -36.61 33.92 -56.72
N ALA A 122 -37.33 33.33 -57.67
CA ALA A 122 -36.73 32.65 -58.82
C ALA A 122 -36.04 33.62 -59.80
N ASP A 123 -36.59 34.82 -59.94
CA ASP A 123 -36.12 35.85 -60.86
C ASP A 123 -34.72 36.34 -60.44
N ALA A 124 -34.53 36.59 -59.14
CA ALA A 124 -33.25 36.97 -58.55
C ALA A 124 -32.20 35.87 -58.65
N TYR A 125 -32.62 34.60 -58.69
CA TYR A 125 -31.69 33.47 -58.86
C TYR A 125 -31.12 33.41 -60.29
N VAL A 126 -31.96 33.61 -61.31
CA VAL A 126 -31.54 33.55 -62.72
C VAL A 126 -30.57 34.67 -63.06
N GLU A 127 -30.72 35.86 -62.48
CA GLU A 127 -29.83 37.00 -62.71
C GLU A 127 -28.44 36.81 -62.07
N TYR A 128 -28.32 35.95 -61.05
CA TYR A 128 -27.09 35.73 -60.29
C TYR A 128 -26.30 34.48 -60.70
N VAL A 129 -26.86 33.62 -61.57
CA VAL A 129 -26.14 32.47 -62.14
C VAL A 129 -25.17 32.98 -63.20
N PRO A 130 -23.84 32.81 -63.02
CA PRO A 130 -22.88 33.15 -64.07
C PRO A 130 -23.13 32.29 -65.30
N ASP A 131 -22.98 32.86 -66.51
CA ASP A 131 -22.93 32.07 -67.73
C ASP A 131 -21.87 30.98 -67.58
N GLY A 132 -22.29 29.72 -67.70
CA GLY A 132 -21.50 28.58 -67.25
C GLY A 132 -20.16 28.47 -67.97
N GLU A 133 -19.07 28.49 -67.21
CA GLU A 133 -17.76 28.06 -67.69
C GLU A 133 -17.84 26.53 -67.96
N PRO A 134 -17.42 26.05 -69.14
CA PRO A 134 -17.51 24.63 -69.48
C PRO A 134 -16.67 23.78 -68.51
N LEU A 135 -17.31 22.78 -67.90
CA LEU A 135 -16.65 21.84 -66.99
C LEU A 135 -15.55 21.05 -67.74
N HIS A 136 -14.40 20.86 -67.11
CA HIS A 136 -13.33 20.01 -67.63
C HIS A 136 -13.81 18.57 -67.79
N ALA A 137 -13.50 17.96 -68.95
CA ALA A 137 -13.81 16.55 -69.23
C ALA A 137 -13.15 15.62 -68.21
N ALA A 138 -13.86 14.55 -67.83
CA ALA A 138 -13.52 13.63 -66.75
C ALA A 138 -12.19 12.86 -66.93
N ASP A 139 -11.45 13.06 -68.01
CA ASP A 139 -10.30 12.24 -68.40
C ASP A 139 -8.95 12.88 -68.07
N ALA A 140 -8.92 14.12 -67.57
CA ALA A 140 -7.67 14.78 -67.13
C ALA A 140 -7.26 14.34 -65.72
N ARG A 141 -6.88 13.06 -65.58
CA ARG A 141 -6.22 12.52 -64.39
C ARG A 141 -4.82 13.16 -64.26
N ALA A 142 -4.64 14.05 -63.29
CA ALA A 142 -3.33 14.60 -62.93
C ALA A 142 -2.39 13.47 -62.44
N PRO A 143 -1.19 13.28 -63.02
CA PRO A 143 -0.28 12.20 -62.65
C PRO A 143 0.68 12.62 -61.53
N HIS A 144 0.19 13.06 -60.37
CA HIS A 144 1.09 13.39 -59.25
C HIS A 144 0.47 13.03 -57.90
N GLN A 145 0.87 11.88 -57.34
CA GLN A 145 1.30 11.72 -55.94
C GLN A 145 1.66 10.24 -55.68
N ARG A 146 2.96 9.97 -55.62
CA ARG A 146 3.57 8.89 -54.85
C ARG A 146 4.12 9.51 -53.57
#